data_AF-A0A1S3CL33-F1
#
_entry.id   AF-A0A1S3CL33-F1
#
_cell.length_a   1.000
_cell.length_b   1.000
_cell.length_c   1.000
_cell.angle_alpha   90.00
_cell.angle_beta   90.00
_cell.angle_gamma   90.00
#
_symmetry.space_group_name_H-M   'P 1'
#
loop_
_entity.id
_entity.type
_entity.pdbx_description
1 polymer ?
#
loop_
_entity_poly.entity_id
_entity_poly.type
_entity_poly.pdbx_seq_one_letter_code
_entity_poly.pdbx_strand_id
1 'polypeptide(L)'
;MTEKNPYLNGSATVLNEKNDETEWEMRPCGMLVQKREDDNDADVSTTGPMIAVSVTHGYGPTKYKIFLPAQSTFEFVECSDLMDEFELSKASAAIADVRSEVDKLADRVAALQVAVNGGTNVEDKEFVVSTELLMRQLLKLDSIDAEGEAKLQRKAEVRRIQNFVDTLDALKAKSSKPISNNHSTVSVTTEWETFDSGVGSLTPPSPAPSSTRVTQDWERFD
;
A
#
# COMPACT_ATOMS: atom_id res chain seq x y z
N MET A 1 -64.92 -48.99 -2.26
CA MET A 1 -64.28 -48.46 -1.04
C MET A 1 -63.65 -47.12 -1.41
N THR A 2 -64.22 -45.96 -1.04
CA THR A 2 -63.95 -45.19 0.20
C THR A 2 -62.44 -44.99 0.46
N GLU A 3 -61.89 -43.82 0.78
CA GLU A 3 -62.33 -42.43 0.97
C GLU A 3 -61.05 -41.62 1.34
N LYS A 4 -61.12 -40.28 1.24
CA LYS A 4 -60.34 -39.23 1.97
C LYS A 4 -59.19 -38.48 1.27
N ASN A 5 -59.56 -37.26 0.84
CA ASN A 5 -58.76 -36.02 0.76
C ASN A 5 -58.09 -35.65 2.11
N PRO A 6 -57.06 -34.77 2.13
CA PRO A 6 -57.36 -33.36 2.44
C PRO A 6 -56.51 -32.30 1.70
N TYR A 7 -57.21 -31.23 1.29
CA TYR A 7 -56.87 -29.80 1.33
C TYR A 7 -55.48 -29.26 0.94
N LEU A 8 -55.56 -28.41 -0.09
CA LEU A 8 -54.90 -27.10 -0.24
C LEU A 8 -54.10 -26.57 0.96
N ASN A 9 -52.86 -26.18 0.70
CA ASN A 9 -52.38 -24.82 0.98
C ASN A 9 -51.66 -24.35 -0.32
N GLY A 10 -52.10 -23.26 -0.95
CA GLY A 10 -51.58 -21.89 -0.76
C GLY A 10 -50.40 -21.67 -1.72
N SER A 11 -50.37 -20.77 -2.70
CA SER A 11 -51.16 -19.60 -3.06
C SER A 11 -51.05 -19.42 -4.58
N ALA A 12 -52.11 -18.90 -5.19
CA ALA A 12 -52.11 -18.46 -6.58
C ALA A 12 -51.11 -17.32 -6.81
N THR A 13 -50.51 -17.32 -8.01
CA THR A 13 -50.24 -16.17 -8.91
C THR A 13 -49.80 -14.85 -8.26
N VAL A 14 -48.76 -14.16 -8.70
CA VAL A 14 -48.58 -13.63 -10.06
C VAL A 14 -47.11 -13.18 -10.13
N LEU A 15 -46.32 -13.72 -11.05
CA LEU A 15 -45.31 -12.89 -11.72
C LEU A 15 -45.64 -12.95 -13.20
N ASN A 16 -46.17 -11.80 -13.61
CA ASN A 16 -46.55 -11.39 -14.94
C ASN A 16 -45.37 -11.59 -15.90
N GLU A 17 -45.32 -12.74 -16.58
CA GLU A 17 -44.53 -12.90 -17.80
C GLU A 17 -45.20 -12.05 -18.89
N LYS A 18 -44.84 -10.76 -18.93
CA LYS A 18 -44.96 -10.00 -20.17
C LYS A 18 -43.98 -10.64 -21.16
N ASN A 19 -44.52 -11.52 -21.99
CA ASN A 19 -43.86 -11.99 -23.19
C ASN A 19 -43.79 -10.78 -24.14
N ASP A 20 -42.67 -10.05 -24.11
CA ASP A 20 -42.38 -9.02 -25.09
C ASP A 20 -41.98 -9.72 -26.39
N GLU A 21 -42.99 -10.14 -27.16
CA GLU A 21 -42.81 -10.65 -28.52
C GLU A 21 -42.17 -9.56 -29.37
N THR A 22 -40.86 -9.64 -29.51
CA THR A 22 -40.06 -8.70 -30.29
C THR A 22 -40.51 -8.74 -31.76
N GLU A 23 -41.20 -7.71 -32.22
CA GLU A 23 -41.74 -7.63 -33.59
C GLU A 23 -40.59 -7.43 -34.60
N TRP A 24 -40.37 -8.44 -35.46
CA TRP A 24 -39.40 -8.38 -36.55
C TRP A 24 -40.09 -8.03 -37.88
N GLU A 25 -39.64 -6.98 -38.54
CA GLU A 25 -40.09 -6.62 -39.89
C GLU A 25 -39.17 -7.22 -40.98
N MET A 26 -39.77 -7.83 -42.00
CA MET A 26 -39.02 -8.24 -43.20
C MET A 26 -38.88 -7.06 -44.17
N ARG A 27 -37.64 -6.75 -44.53
CA ARG A 27 -37.32 -5.79 -45.59
C ARG A 27 -37.46 -6.48 -46.97
N PRO A 28 -37.68 -5.73 -48.07
CA PRO A 28 -37.83 -6.30 -49.42
C PRO A 28 -36.64 -7.15 -49.90
N CYS A 29 -35.47 -7.04 -49.26
CA CYS A 29 -34.30 -7.87 -49.50
C CYS A 29 -34.24 -9.16 -48.65
N GLY A 30 -35.26 -9.46 -47.85
CA GLY A 30 -35.31 -10.63 -46.95
C GLY A 30 -34.60 -10.45 -45.60
N MET A 31 -34.08 -9.25 -45.31
CA MET A 31 -33.45 -8.94 -44.02
C MET A 31 -34.52 -8.69 -42.94
N LEU A 32 -34.42 -9.37 -41.80
CA LEU A 32 -35.26 -9.13 -40.63
C LEU A 32 -34.67 -7.97 -39.82
N VAL A 33 -35.47 -6.95 -39.53
CA VAL A 33 -35.09 -5.79 -38.72
C VAL A 33 -36.03 -5.71 -37.52
N GLN A 34 -35.51 -5.53 -36.32
CA GLN A 34 -36.31 -5.37 -35.11
C GLN A 34 -36.95 -3.98 -35.10
N LYS A 35 -38.28 -3.89 -34.94
CA LYS A 35 -38.94 -2.60 -34.69
C LYS A 35 -38.65 -2.15 -33.25
N ARG A 36 -38.33 -0.87 -33.07
CA ARG A 36 -38.23 -0.23 -31.74
C ARG A 36 -39.53 0.54 -31.49
N GLU A 37 -40.17 0.28 -30.37
CA GLU A 37 -41.31 1.09 -29.91
C GLU A 37 -40.77 2.42 -29.38
N ASP A 38 -41.30 3.53 -29.91
CA ASP A 38 -41.00 4.90 -29.46
C ASP A 38 -41.84 5.22 -28.21
N ASP A 39 -41.56 4.57 -27.08
CA ASP A 39 -42.14 4.98 -25.81
C ASP A 39 -41.32 6.12 -25.22
N ASN A 40 -41.81 7.35 -25.43
CA ASN A 40 -41.37 8.52 -24.68
C ASN A 40 -42.02 8.55 -23.30
N ASP A 41 -41.25 9.10 -22.35
CA ASP A 41 -41.60 9.57 -21.01
C ASP A 41 -41.46 8.58 -19.82
N ALA A 42 -40.51 8.97 -18.96
CA ALA A 42 -40.29 8.58 -17.57
C ALA A 42 -39.37 7.36 -17.27
N ASP A 43 -38.24 7.72 -16.65
CA ASP A 43 -37.27 6.88 -15.93
C ASP A 43 -36.34 6.06 -16.82
N VAL A 44 -35.06 6.47 -16.85
CA VAL A 44 -33.94 5.69 -17.41
C VAL A 44 -33.68 4.49 -16.49
N SER A 45 -34.68 3.64 -16.37
CA SER A 45 -34.56 2.45 -15.55
C SER A 45 -33.66 1.49 -16.30
N THR A 46 -32.54 1.14 -15.67
CA THR A 46 -31.57 0.10 -16.03
C THR A 46 -32.20 -1.31 -16.11
N THR A 47 -33.53 -1.40 -16.21
CA THR A 47 -34.41 -2.58 -16.16
C THR A 47 -34.55 -3.25 -17.53
N GLY A 48 -33.49 -3.21 -18.34
CA GLY A 48 -33.40 -3.97 -19.58
C GLY A 48 -32.74 -5.34 -19.35
N PRO A 49 -32.89 -6.32 -20.26
CA PRO A 49 -32.19 -7.59 -20.14
C PRO A 49 -30.67 -7.38 -20.14
N MET A 50 -29.95 -8.03 -19.21
CA MET A 50 -28.49 -7.95 -19.16
C MET A 50 -27.84 -8.86 -20.21
N ILE A 51 -27.03 -8.27 -21.08
CA ILE A 51 -26.19 -8.95 -22.06
C ILE A 51 -24.83 -9.24 -21.44
N ALA A 52 -24.31 -10.45 -21.67
CA ALA A 52 -22.96 -10.82 -21.27
C ALA A 52 -21.99 -10.75 -22.45
N VAL A 53 -21.01 -9.85 -22.37
CA VAL A 53 -19.94 -9.70 -23.37
C VAL A 53 -18.67 -10.38 -22.85
N SER A 54 -18.10 -11.30 -23.64
CA SER A 54 -16.85 -11.97 -23.31
C SER A 54 -15.70 -11.37 -24.14
N VAL A 55 -14.72 -10.76 -23.48
CA VAL A 55 -13.54 -10.16 -24.12
C VAL A 55 -12.31 -11.04 -23.84
N THR A 56 -11.62 -11.44 -24.90
CA THR A 56 -10.38 -12.22 -24.82
C THR A 56 -9.23 -11.42 -25.42
N HIS A 57 -8.16 -11.20 -24.65
CA HIS A 57 -6.94 -10.59 -25.18
C HIS A 57 -6.15 -11.62 -25.99
N GLY A 58 -5.76 -11.28 -27.23
CA GLY A 58 -5.27 -12.22 -28.25
C GLY A 58 -3.98 -12.99 -27.94
N TYR A 59 -3.37 -12.80 -26.76
CA TYR A 59 -2.15 -13.50 -26.35
C TYR A 59 -2.14 -13.97 -24.87
N GLY A 60 -3.31 -14.05 -24.21
CA GLY A 60 -3.38 -14.43 -22.79
C GLY A 60 -4.57 -15.32 -22.42
N PRO A 61 -4.54 -16.01 -21.26
CA PRO A 61 -5.65 -16.81 -20.74
C PRO A 61 -6.77 -15.94 -20.12
N THR A 62 -6.59 -14.62 -20.08
CA THR A 62 -7.50 -13.68 -19.43
C THR A 62 -8.78 -13.51 -20.25
N LYS A 63 -9.89 -14.01 -19.69
CA LYS A 63 -11.25 -13.84 -20.22
C LYS A 63 -11.97 -12.87 -19.30
N TYR A 64 -12.41 -11.75 -19.83
CA TYR A 64 -13.24 -10.80 -19.09
C TYR A 64 -14.70 -10.99 -19.49
N LYS A 65 -15.60 -11.00 -18.52
CA LYS A 65 -17.04 -11.09 -18.75
C LYS A 65 -17.70 -9.84 -18.20
N ILE A 66 -18.27 -9.04 -19.10
CA ILE A 66 -18.93 -7.78 -18.77
C ILE A 66 -20.44 -7.99 -18.87
N PHE A 67 -21.19 -7.57 -17.86
CA PHE A 67 -22.66 -7.58 -17.89
C PHE A 67 -23.14 -6.16 -18.10
N LEU A 68 -23.86 -5.92 -19.19
CA LEU A 68 -24.37 -4.60 -19.55
C LEU A 68 -25.87 -4.71 -19.85
N PRO A 69 -26.68 -3.71 -19.51
CA PRO A 69 -28.03 -3.60 -20.04
C PRO A 69 -28.03 -3.66 -21.58
N ALA A 70 -29.03 -4.29 -22.17
CA ALA A 70 -29.14 -4.41 -23.63
C ALA A 70 -29.20 -3.06 -24.37
N GLN A 71 -29.57 -2.00 -23.65
CA GLN A 71 -29.64 -0.62 -24.11
C GLN A 71 -28.33 0.18 -23.92
N SER A 72 -27.28 -0.42 -23.35
CA SER A 72 -25.98 0.26 -23.20
C SER A 72 -25.39 0.65 -24.55
N THR A 73 -25.01 1.92 -24.68
CA THR A 73 -24.27 2.45 -25.82
C THR A 73 -22.77 2.49 -25.52
N PHE A 74 -21.96 2.70 -26.55
CA PHE A 74 -20.49 2.74 -26.46
C PHE A 74 -19.95 3.74 -25.41
N GLU A 75 -20.74 4.74 -25.02
CA GLU A 75 -20.37 5.75 -24.01
C GLU A 75 -20.90 5.48 -22.59
N PHE A 76 -21.75 4.46 -22.40
CA PHE A 76 -22.36 4.13 -21.10
C PHE A 76 -21.93 2.74 -20.63
N VAL A 77 -20.64 2.61 -20.33
CA VAL A 77 -20.08 1.45 -19.65
C VAL A 77 -19.46 1.96 -18.35
N GLU A 78 -20.27 2.02 -17.30
CA GLU A 78 -19.79 2.25 -15.94
C GLU A 78 -19.12 0.95 -15.46
N CYS A 79 -17.91 0.68 -15.96
CA CYS A 79 -17.07 -0.46 -15.58
C CYS A 79 -16.22 -0.09 -14.36
N SER A 80 -16.84 0.23 -13.23
CA SER A 80 -16.09 0.49 -11.99
C SER A 80 -15.61 -0.81 -11.35
N ASP A 81 -16.51 -1.78 -11.17
CA ASP A 81 -16.23 -2.95 -10.32
C ASP A 81 -15.24 -3.97 -10.92
N LEU A 82 -15.13 -4.06 -12.25
CA LEU A 82 -14.25 -5.03 -12.92
C LEU A 82 -12.84 -4.49 -13.18
N MET A 83 -12.68 -3.17 -13.24
CA MET A 83 -11.36 -2.54 -13.39
C MET A 83 -10.64 -2.50 -12.04
N ASP A 84 -11.40 -2.31 -10.95
CA ASP A 84 -10.86 -2.31 -9.59
C ASP A 84 -10.23 -3.65 -9.22
N GLU A 85 -10.84 -4.79 -9.57
CA GLU A 85 -10.25 -6.11 -9.26
C GLU A 85 -8.93 -6.36 -10.01
N PHE A 86 -8.81 -5.88 -11.25
CA PHE A 86 -7.59 -5.99 -12.06
C PHE A 86 -6.46 -5.09 -11.53
N GLU A 87 -6.75 -3.83 -11.20
CA GLU A 87 -5.75 -2.92 -10.63
C GLU A 87 -5.37 -3.31 -9.19
N LEU A 88 -6.31 -3.82 -8.38
CA LEU A 88 -6.02 -4.41 -7.08
C LEU A 88 -5.11 -5.65 -7.22
N SER A 89 -5.34 -6.50 -8.21
CA SER A 89 -4.50 -7.67 -8.49
C SER A 89 -3.07 -7.26 -8.87
N LYS A 90 -2.92 -6.19 -9.66
CA LYS A 90 -1.62 -5.68 -10.09
C LYS A 90 -0.84 -5.02 -8.95
N ALA A 91 -1.49 -4.17 -8.15
CA ALA A 91 -0.85 -3.53 -7.00
C ALA A 91 -0.42 -4.56 -5.94
N SER A 92 -1.27 -5.53 -5.62
CA SER A 92 -0.94 -6.60 -4.67
C SER A 92 0.16 -7.53 -5.17
N ALA A 93 0.19 -7.86 -6.47
CA ALA A 93 1.30 -8.60 -7.07
C ALA A 93 2.62 -7.85 -6.97
N ALA A 94 2.65 -6.54 -7.29
CA ALA A 94 3.85 -5.72 -7.16
C ALA A 94 4.35 -5.63 -5.70
N ILE A 95 3.43 -5.55 -4.73
CA ILE A 95 3.76 -5.59 -3.29
C ILE A 95 4.34 -6.96 -2.91
N ALA A 96 3.79 -8.06 -3.44
CA ALA A 96 4.28 -9.41 -3.18
C ALA A 96 5.71 -9.61 -3.69
N ASP A 97 6.03 -9.07 -4.87
CA ASP A 97 7.40 -9.07 -5.40
C ASP A 97 8.34 -8.36 -4.43
N VAL A 98 8.04 -7.10 -4.07
CA VAL A 98 8.84 -6.33 -3.11
C VAL A 98 8.99 -7.06 -1.78
N ARG A 99 7.92 -7.68 -1.27
CA ARG A 99 7.96 -8.48 -0.05
C ARG A 99 8.98 -9.63 -0.14
N SER A 100 9.06 -10.29 -1.29
CA SER A 100 10.05 -11.35 -1.52
C SER A 100 11.49 -10.81 -1.52
N GLU A 101 11.72 -9.59 -2.02
CA GLU A 101 13.02 -8.93 -1.89
C GLU A 101 13.33 -8.56 -0.44
N VAL A 102 12.34 -8.07 0.31
CA VAL A 102 12.51 -7.75 1.72
C VAL A 102 12.79 -9.00 2.55
N ASP A 103 12.19 -10.15 2.22
CA ASP A 103 12.49 -11.43 2.87
C ASP A 103 13.97 -11.82 2.69
N LYS A 104 14.50 -11.68 1.47
CA LYS A 104 15.95 -11.91 1.20
C LYS A 104 16.83 -10.94 1.99
N LEU A 105 16.40 -9.68 2.14
CA LEU A 105 17.13 -8.70 2.94
C LEU A 105 17.03 -9.01 4.44
N ALA A 106 15.90 -9.52 4.91
CA ALA A 106 15.73 -9.95 6.29
C ALA A 106 16.72 -11.07 6.65
N ASP A 107 16.93 -12.03 5.74
CA ASP A 107 17.96 -13.08 5.92
C ASP A 107 19.37 -12.48 6.06
N ARG A 108 19.70 -11.47 5.24
CA ARG A 108 20.98 -10.75 5.34
C ARG A 108 21.11 -10.01 6.68
N VAL A 109 20.07 -9.31 7.11
CA VAL A 109 20.03 -8.61 8.42
C VAL A 109 20.20 -9.59 9.57
N ALA A 110 19.53 -10.75 9.52
CA ALA A 110 19.67 -11.81 10.51
C ALA A 110 21.10 -12.37 10.55
N ALA A 111 21.72 -12.61 9.39
CA ALA A 111 23.12 -13.05 9.32
C ALA A 111 24.08 -12.03 9.94
N LEU A 112 23.89 -10.73 9.65
CA LEU A 112 24.68 -9.65 10.26
C LEU A 112 24.47 -9.61 11.78
N GLN A 113 23.24 -9.77 12.25
CA GLN A 113 22.92 -9.82 13.69
C GLN A 113 23.66 -10.96 14.39
N VAL A 114 23.65 -12.16 13.81
CA VAL A 114 24.35 -13.34 14.34
C VAL A 114 25.86 -13.10 14.36
N ALA A 115 26.44 -12.57 13.28
CA ALA A 115 27.88 -12.29 13.20
C ALA A 115 28.34 -11.29 14.28
N VAL A 116 27.63 -10.16 14.42
CA VAL A 116 27.94 -9.14 15.44
C VAL A 116 27.77 -9.68 16.85
N ASN A 117 26.69 -10.41 17.13
CA ASN A 117 26.47 -11.02 18.45
C ASN A 117 27.49 -12.12 18.77
N GLY A 118 28.01 -12.80 17.75
CA GLY A 118 29.11 -13.75 17.87
C GLY A 118 30.50 -13.11 18.00
N GLY A 119 30.59 -11.77 18.02
CA GLY A 119 31.85 -11.03 18.16
C GLY A 119 32.68 -10.92 16.87
N THR A 120 32.11 -11.30 15.72
CA THR A 120 32.76 -11.08 14.42
C THR A 120 32.77 -9.58 14.11
N ASN A 121 33.94 -9.05 13.74
CA ASN A 121 34.07 -7.66 13.32
C ASN A 121 33.51 -7.51 11.90
N VAL A 122 32.28 -7.03 11.81
CA VAL A 122 31.59 -6.74 10.54
C VAL A 122 31.95 -5.33 10.10
N GLU A 123 32.43 -5.20 8.86
CA GLU A 123 32.79 -3.90 8.29
C GLU A 123 31.58 -2.96 8.16
N ASP A 124 31.78 -1.67 8.44
CA ASP A 124 30.73 -0.64 8.38
C ASP A 124 30.02 -0.58 7.01
N LYS A 125 30.73 -0.91 5.92
CA LYS A 125 30.18 -0.93 4.56
C LYS A 125 29.03 -1.93 4.41
N GLU A 126 29.05 -3.05 5.14
CA GLU A 126 28.01 -4.09 5.04
C GLU A 126 26.68 -3.60 5.61
N PHE A 127 26.73 -2.81 6.68
CA PHE A 127 25.55 -2.14 7.23
C PHE A 127 25.04 -1.08 6.26
N VAL A 128 25.92 -0.24 5.70
CA VAL A 128 25.54 0.80 4.73
C VAL A 128 24.86 0.18 3.50
N VAL A 129 25.42 -0.87 2.91
CA VAL A 129 24.84 -1.56 1.75
C VAL A 129 23.48 -2.17 2.11
N SER A 130 23.35 -2.77 3.29
CA SER A 130 22.08 -3.39 3.71
C SER A 130 20.99 -2.33 3.93
N THR A 131 21.31 -1.21 4.56
CA THR A 131 20.39 -0.07 4.72
C THR A 131 19.99 0.50 3.36
N GLU A 132 20.94 0.67 2.42
CA GLU A 132 20.64 1.15 1.08
C GLU A 132 19.65 0.24 0.34
N LEU A 133 19.86 -1.08 0.40
CA LEU A 133 18.97 -2.05 -0.24
C LEU A 133 17.55 -1.98 0.36
N LEU A 134 17.42 -1.79 1.67
CA LEU A 134 16.12 -1.59 2.34
C LEU A 134 15.46 -0.27 1.91
N MET A 135 16.22 0.82 1.84
CA MET A 135 15.71 2.12 1.37
C MET A 135 15.22 2.07 -0.08
N ARG A 136 15.89 1.30 -0.95
CA ARG A 136 15.41 1.07 -2.32
C ARG A 136 14.06 0.35 -2.36
N GLN A 137 13.78 -0.56 -1.43
CA GLN A 137 12.46 -1.20 -1.35
C GLN A 137 11.38 -0.22 -0.87
N LEU A 138 11.70 0.69 0.07
CA LEU A 138 10.76 1.75 0.48
C LEU A 138 10.37 2.64 -0.70
N LEU A 139 11.34 3.10 -1.48
CA LEU A 139 11.07 3.93 -2.67
C LEU A 139 10.21 3.20 -3.71
N LYS A 140 10.42 1.88 -3.87
CA LYS A 140 9.56 1.05 -4.73
C LYS A 140 8.14 0.98 -4.19
N LEU A 141 7.96 0.72 -2.88
CA LEU A 141 6.63 0.71 -2.26
C LEU A 141 5.92 2.06 -2.43
N ASP A 142 6.63 3.17 -2.23
CA ASP A 142 6.07 4.53 -2.39
C ASP A 142 5.61 4.84 -3.81
N SER A 143 6.23 4.19 -4.80
CA SER A 143 5.87 4.32 -6.22
C SER A 143 4.65 3.48 -6.62
N ILE A 144 4.23 2.51 -5.80
CA ILE A 144 3.08 1.65 -6.08
C ILE A 144 1.81 2.39 -5.67
N ASP A 145 0.99 2.75 -6.66
CA ASP A 145 -0.37 3.21 -6.39
C ASP A 145 -1.23 2.02 -5.93
N ALA A 146 -1.83 2.16 -4.75
CA ALA A 146 -2.54 1.06 -4.10
C ALA A 146 -3.67 1.60 -3.23
N GLU A 147 -4.86 1.02 -3.41
CA GLU A 147 -6.08 1.35 -2.69
C GLU A 147 -6.60 0.15 -1.88
N GLY A 148 -7.60 0.40 -1.03
CA GLY A 148 -8.23 -0.64 -0.20
C GLY A 148 -7.24 -1.48 0.61
N GLU A 149 -7.34 -2.80 0.47
CA GLU A 149 -6.50 -3.78 1.18
C GLU A 149 -5.02 -3.72 0.74
N ALA A 150 -4.74 -3.49 -0.54
CA ALA A 150 -3.36 -3.40 -1.04
C ALA A 150 -2.60 -2.24 -0.35
N LYS A 151 -3.28 -1.15 -0.02
CA LYS A 151 -2.72 -0.04 0.77
C LYS A 151 -2.33 -0.47 2.19
N LEU A 152 -3.10 -1.37 2.80
CA LEU A 152 -2.80 -1.92 4.12
C LEU A 152 -1.57 -2.85 4.05
N GLN A 153 -1.48 -3.70 3.04
CA GLN A 153 -0.31 -4.54 2.78
C GLN A 153 0.97 -3.70 2.59
N ARG A 154 0.90 -2.66 1.75
CA ARG A 154 2.00 -1.70 1.54
C ARG A 154 2.46 -1.09 2.86
N LYS A 155 1.52 -0.61 3.69
CA LYS A 155 1.85 -0.02 5.01
C LYS A 155 2.47 -1.03 5.97
N ALA A 156 2.01 -2.27 5.98
CA ALA A 156 2.59 -3.32 6.81
C ALA A 156 4.05 -3.59 6.41
N GLU A 157 4.34 -3.63 5.11
CA GLU A 157 5.67 -3.87 4.60
C GLU A 157 6.63 -2.70 4.88
N VAL A 158 6.16 -1.45 4.77
CA VAL A 158 6.94 -0.26 5.18
C VAL A 158 7.36 -0.35 6.65
N ARG A 159 6.43 -0.73 7.54
CA ARG A 159 6.78 -0.91 8.97
C ARG A 159 7.80 -2.03 9.17
N ARG A 160 7.67 -3.12 8.40
CA ARG A 160 8.60 -4.25 8.47
C ARG A 160 10.01 -3.83 8.06
N ILE A 161 10.14 -3.09 6.95
CA ILE A 161 11.41 -2.54 6.48
C ILE A 161 12.01 -1.57 7.51
N GLN A 162 11.22 -0.66 8.07
CA GLN A 162 11.71 0.29 9.06
C GLN A 162 12.27 -0.43 10.30
N ASN A 163 11.60 -1.47 10.79
CA ASN A 163 12.11 -2.28 11.90
C ASN A 163 13.46 -2.95 11.58
N PHE A 164 13.69 -3.38 10.33
CA PHE A 164 14.99 -3.91 9.92
C PHE A 164 16.07 -2.82 9.84
N VAL A 165 15.73 -1.62 9.38
CA VAL A 165 16.64 -0.46 9.40
C VAL A 165 17.05 -0.12 10.83
N ASP A 166 16.10 -0.01 11.75
CA ASP A 166 16.37 0.28 13.16
C ASP A 166 17.27 -0.81 13.80
N THR A 167 17.07 -2.07 13.41
CA THR A 167 17.93 -3.19 13.83
C THR A 167 19.36 -3.02 13.31
N LEU A 168 19.54 -2.66 12.03
CA LEU A 168 20.88 -2.42 11.46
C LEU A 168 21.60 -1.26 12.17
N ASP A 169 20.91 -0.18 12.47
CA ASP A 169 21.48 0.97 13.17
C ASP A 169 21.93 0.61 14.59
N ALA A 170 21.12 -0.19 15.30
CA ALA A 170 21.50 -0.73 16.60
C ALA A 170 22.72 -1.65 16.52
N LEU A 171 22.82 -2.49 15.48
CA LEU A 171 23.97 -3.38 15.28
C LEU A 171 25.23 -2.59 14.94
N LYS A 172 25.13 -1.55 14.10
CA LYS A 172 26.24 -0.67 13.76
C LYS A 172 26.77 0.06 15.00
N ALA A 173 25.88 0.53 15.88
CA ALA A 173 26.26 1.14 17.16
C ALA A 173 26.93 0.16 18.13
N LYS A 174 26.59 -1.14 18.05
CA LYS A 174 27.24 -2.20 18.83
C LYS A 174 28.61 -2.58 18.28
N SER A 175 28.80 -2.51 16.96
CA SER A 175 30.08 -2.81 16.30
C SER A 175 31.15 -1.73 16.57
N SER A 176 30.73 -0.48 16.79
CA SER A 176 31.62 0.68 16.99
C SER A 176 32.19 0.83 18.42
N LYS A 177 31.86 -0.08 19.35
CA LYS A 177 32.43 -0.11 20.70
C LYS A 177 33.18 -1.42 20.90
N PRO A 178 34.50 -1.42 21.19
CA PRO A 178 35.18 -2.67 21.50
C PRO A 178 34.58 -3.23 22.79
N ILE A 179 34.14 -4.48 22.73
CA ILE A 179 33.80 -5.29 23.89
C ILE A 179 35.03 -5.28 24.81
N SER A 180 34.97 -4.44 25.85
CA SER A 180 35.96 -4.43 26.93
C SER A 180 35.83 -5.73 27.69
N ASN A 181 36.67 -6.72 27.34
CA ASN A 181 36.79 -7.96 28.09
C ASN A 181 37.19 -7.63 29.53
N ASN A 182 36.42 -8.13 30.50
CA ASN A 182 36.70 -8.05 31.92
C ASN A 182 37.96 -8.85 32.25
N HIS A 183 39.13 -8.22 32.14
CA HIS A 183 40.31 -8.59 32.93
C HIS A 183 40.60 -7.40 33.84
N SER A 184 40.63 -7.65 35.16
CA SER A 184 41.04 -6.68 36.16
C SER A 184 42.39 -6.09 35.77
N THR A 185 42.41 -4.84 35.33
CA THR A 185 43.61 -4.02 35.39
C THR A 185 43.25 -2.55 35.41
N VAL A 186 43.53 -1.98 36.59
CA VAL A 186 43.89 -0.59 36.89
C VAL A 186 43.55 0.43 35.81
N SER A 187 42.51 1.21 36.07
CA SER A 187 42.26 2.49 35.40
C SER A 187 43.44 3.43 35.65
N VAL A 188 44.30 3.61 34.64
CA VAL A 188 45.18 4.78 34.55
C VAL A 188 44.31 5.95 34.18
N THR A 189 43.96 6.76 35.18
CA THR A 189 43.40 8.09 35.00
C THR A 189 44.46 8.93 34.28
N THR A 190 44.30 9.12 32.98
CA THR A 190 45.05 10.19 32.29
C THR A 190 44.31 11.47 32.61
N GLU A 191 44.59 12.01 33.80
CA GLU A 191 44.25 13.38 34.13
C GLU A 191 45.08 14.28 33.23
N TRP A 192 44.41 15.06 32.40
CA TRP A 192 45.04 16.17 31.70
C TRP A 192 45.45 17.21 32.74
N GLU A 193 46.66 17.09 33.27
CA GLU A 193 47.32 18.19 33.97
C GLU A 193 47.47 19.34 32.97
N THR A 194 46.63 20.35 33.16
CA THR A 194 46.75 21.63 32.46
C THR A 194 48.00 22.31 32.99
N PHE A 195 48.95 22.54 32.09
CA PHE A 195 50.22 23.20 32.38
C PHE A 195 49.98 24.61 32.97
N ASP A 196 50.54 24.82 34.15
CA ASP A 196 50.81 26.13 34.73
C ASP A 196 52.07 26.70 34.08
N SER A 197 51.95 27.84 33.40
CA SER A 197 53.01 28.85 33.32
C SER A 197 52.42 30.18 32.82
N GLY A 198 52.43 31.13 33.75
CA GLY A 198 51.77 32.41 33.66
C GLY A 198 52.41 33.44 32.71
N VAL A 199 51.54 34.37 32.29
CA VAL A 199 51.80 35.81 32.33
C VAL A 199 50.46 36.53 32.12
N GLY A 200 50.12 37.46 33.03
CA GLY A 200 49.13 38.50 32.75
C GLY A 200 47.89 38.49 33.63
N SER A 201 48.06 38.97 34.87
CA SER A 201 46.99 39.52 35.69
C SER A 201 46.17 40.56 34.91
N LEU A 202 44.83 40.54 35.03
CA LEU A 202 44.03 41.63 35.62
C LEU A 202 42.58 41.12 35.82
N THR A 203 42.12 41.28 37.05
CA THR A 203 40.80 40.96 37.62
C THR A 203 39.59 41.40 36.78
N PRO A 204 38.55 40.56 36.60
CA PRO A 204 37.21 41.04 36.27
C PRO A 204 36.41 41.32 37.57
N PRO A 205 35.60 42.40 37.63
CA PRO A 205 34.73 42.66 38.78
C PRO A 205 33.51 41.72 38.79
N SER A 206 33.05 41.41 40.00
CA SER A 206 31.82 40.65 40.33
C SER A 206 30.55 41.52 40.13
N PRO A 207 29.34 40.93 40.01
CA PRO A 207 28.24 41.44 39.19
C PRO A 207 27.36 42.46 39.91
N ALA A 208 26.73 43.35 39.13
CA ALA A 208 25.60 44.16 39.55
C ALA A 208 24.32 43.70 38.80
N PRO A 209 23.13 43.80 39.42
CA PRO A 209 21.90 43.19 38.92
C PRO A 209 21.06 44.13 38.03
N SER A 210 20.18 43.48 37.26
CA SER A 210 18.91 43.99 36.71
C SER A 210 18.95 45.01 35.57
N SER A 211 18.38 44.67 34.42
CA SER A 211 17.03 45.13 34.02
C SER A 211 16.73 44.84 32.55
N THR A 212 15.46 44.57 32.31
CA THR A 212 14.72 44.10 31.15
C THR A 212 14.83 44.97 29.90
N ARG A 213 14.98 44.36 28.72
CA ARG A 213 14.12 44.64 27.55
C ARG A 213 14.21 43.54 26.50
N VAL A 214 13.15 42.75 26.39
CA VAL A 214 12.88 41.86 25.26
C VAL A 214 12.36 42.73 24.12
N THR A 215 13.00 42.68 22.96
CA THR A 215 12.41 43.12 21.69
C THR A 215 12.31 41.89 20.79
N GLN A 216 11.06 41.61 20.41
CA GLN A 216 10.63 40.48 19.61
C GLN A 216 10.25 41.07 18.24
N ASP A 217 11.17 41.04 17.29
CA ASP A 217 11.00 41.59 15.94
C ASP A 217 11.51 40.61 14.88
N TRP A 218 10.83 39.47 14.74
CA TRP A 218 11.13 38.48 13.69
C TRP A 218 9.94 38.06 12.82
N GLU A 219 8.86 38.85 12.75
CA GLU A 219 7.78 38.59 11.77
C GLU A 219 7.33 39.88 11.07
N ARG A 220 8.07 40.25 10.02
CA ARG A 220 7.52 41.08 8.94
C ARG A 220 8.25 40.76 7.64
N PHE A 221 7.59 39.98 6.78
CA PHE A 221 7.90 39.91 5.35
C PHE A 221 6.63 40.32 4.59
N ASP A 222 6.83 41.23 3.64
CA ASP A 222 5.81 41.71 2.67
C ASP A 222 5.39 40.60 1.69
#